data_AF-A0A419K8M1-F1
#
_entry.id   AF-A0A419K8M1-F1
#
_cell.length_a   1.000
_cell.length_b   1.000
_cell.length_c   1.000
_cell.angle_alpha   90.00
_cell.angle_beta   90.00
_cell.angle_gamma   90.00
#
_symmetry.space_group_name_H-M   'P 1'
#
loop_
_entity.id
_entity.type
_entity.pdbx_description
1 polymer ?
#
loop_
_entity_poly.entity_id
_entity_poly.type
_entity_poly.pdbx_seq_one_letter_code
_entity_poly.pdbx_strand_id
1 'polypeptide(L)'
;MQGSVLVVKTDLIENDPEVVRKLVKVTQKATSWVNENPDRASIILANVLDTKPEVINKSMSRLNYTTDIDVESVQEMIDYMVKLGYIEEGLKAEDILDTKFLRDGKKI
;
A
#
# COMPACT_ATOMS: atom_id res chain seq x y z
N MET A 1 -11.99 -1.32 3.30
CA MET A 1 -11.26 -2.09 4.35
C MET A 1 -9.92 -1.41 4.54
N GLN A 2 -9.42 -1.29 5.77
CA GLN A 2 -8.07 -0.77 6.03
C GLN A 2 -7.06 -1.61 5.26
N GLY A 3 -6.36 -1.00 4.30
CA GLY A 3 -5.29 -1.63 3.55
C GLY A 3 -3.95 -1.45 4.24
N SER A 4 -2.93 -2.13 3.73
CA SER A 4 -1.54 -1.87 4.09
C SER A 4 -0.97 -0.76 3.22
N VAL A 5 -0.19 0.14 3.81
CA VAL A 5 0.50 1.22 3.10
C VAL A 5 2.01 1.12 3.30
N LEU A 6 2.77 1.57 2.28
CA LEU A 6 4.21 1.80 2.42
C LEU A 6 4.43 3.21 2.94
N VAL A 7 4.96 3.35 4.16
CA VAL A 7 5.31 4.63 4.76
C VAL A 7 6.82 4.78 4.79
N VAL A 8 7.31 5.93 4.37
CA VAL A 8 8.74 6.25 4.34
C VAL A 8 8.97 7.57 5.09
N LYS A 9 10.07 7.66 5.85
CA LYS A 9 10.43 8.88 6.56
C LYS A 9 10.79 10.00 5.58
N THR A 10 10.37 11.23 5.90
CA THR A 10 10.73 12.45 5.16
C THR A 10 12.24 12.57 4.96
N ASP A 11 13.04 12.33 6.00
CA ASP A 11 14.51 12.36 5.91
C ASP A 11 15.06 11.44 4.81
N LEU A 12 14.46 10.26 4.59
CA LEU A 12 14.91 9.35 3.54
C LEU A 12 14.47 9.82 2.15
N ILE A 13 13.28 10.42 2.06
CA ILE A 13 12.77 11.03 0.81
C ILE A 13 13.67 12.17 0.36
N GLU A 14 14.12 13.01 1.29
CA GLU A 14 14.95 14.19 1.00
C GLU A 14 16.40 13.84 0.73
N ASN A 15 16.99 12.94 1.53
CA ASN A 15 18.42 12.63 1.44
C ASN A 15 18.76 11.51 0.44
N ASP A 16 17.83 10.58 0.16
CA ASP A 16 18.04 9.48 -0.80
C ASP A 16 16.74 9.09 -1.53
N PRO A 17 16.23 9.95 -2.42
CA PRO A 17 14.99 9.69 -3.17
C PRO A 17 15.11 8.45 -4.10
N GLU A 18 16.31 8.07 -4.52
CA GLU A 18 16.51 6.91 -5.38
C GLU A 18 16.31 5.59 -4.64
N VAL A 19 16.67 5.52 -3.36
CA VAL A 19 16.27 4.38 -2.50
C VAL A 19 14.76 4.30 -2.39
N VAL A 20 14.06 5.43 -2.20
CA VAL A 20 12.59 5.44 -2.15
C VAL A 20 11.97 4.96 -3.47
N ARG A 21 12.48 5.41 -4.62
CA ARG A 21 12.04 4.90 -5.94
C ARG A 21 12.21 3.39 -6.05
N LYS A 22 13.34 2.84 -5.59
CA LYS A 22 13.60 1.39 -5.61
C LYS A 22 12.64 0.63 -4.70
N LEU A 23 12.32 1.17 -3.51
CA LEU A 23 11.34 0.58 -2.60
C LEU A 23 9.94 0.53 -3.21
N VAL A 24 9.50 1.62 -3.85
CA VAL A 24 8.21 1.64 -4.56
C VAL A 24 8.21 0.64 -5.73
N LYS A 25 9.28 0.62 -6.53
CA LYS A 25 9.39 -0.26 -7.69
C LYS A 25 9.42 -1.74 -7.32
N VAL A 26 10.12 -2.13 -6.26
CA VAL A 26 10.11 -3.54 -5.80
C VAL A 26 8.74 -3.92 -5.25
N THR A 27 8.04 -3.00 -4.59
CA THR A 27 6.68 -3.22 -4.09
C THR A 27 5.70 -3.42 -5.24
N GLN A 28 5.74 -2.56 -6.27
CA GLN A 28 4.93 -2.72 -7.49
C GLN A 28 5.17 -4.08 -8.16
N LYS A 29 6.44 -4.46 -8.34
CA LYS A 29 6.80 -5.78 -8.92
C LYS A 29 6.28 -6.94 -8.08
N ALA A 30 6.42 -6.87 -6.75
CA ALA A 30 5.93 -7.92 -5.85
C ALA A 30 4.40 -8.03 -5.92
N THR A 31 3.68 -6.91 -5.93
CA THR A 31 2.22 -6.86 -6.08
C THR A 31 1.77 -7.47 -7.41
N SER A 32 2.40 -7.12 -8.54
CA SER A 32 2.13 -7.75 -9.84
C SER A 32 2.38 -9.26 -9.80
N TRP A 33 3.50 -9.67 -9.21
CA TRP A 33 3.85 -11.09 -9.10
C TRP A 33 2.83 -11.89 -8.27
N VAL A 34 2.34 -11.33 -7.16
CA VAL A 34 1.30 -11.95 -6.33
C VAL A 34 0.01 -12.14 -7.12
N ASN A 35 -0.41 -11.13 -7.89
CA ASN A 35 -1.60 -11.20 -8.75
C ASN A 35 -1.46 -12.24 -9.87
N GLU A 36 -0.26 -12.36 -10.47
CA GLU A 36 0.02 -13.32 -11.53
C GLU A 36 0.24 -14.76 -11.01
N ASN A 37 0.59 -14.92 -9.73
CA ASN A 37 0.97 -16.21 -9.14
C ASN A 37 0.26 -16.50 -7.80
N PRO A 38 -1.08 -16.43 -7.72
CA PRO A 38 -1.81 -16.53 -6.45
C PRO A 38 -1.58 -17.86 -5.73
N ASP A 39 -1.51 -18.98 -6.44
CA ASP A 39 -1.27 -20.30 -5.84
C ASP A 39 0.14 -20.43 -5.25
N ARG A 40 1.16 -19.85 -5.89
CA ARG A 40 2.52 -19.85 -5.32
C ARG A 40 2.62 -18.89 -4.15
N ALA A 41 2.01 -17.72 -4.27
CA ALA A 41 1.97 -16.73 -3.20
C ALA A 41 1.29 -17.30 -1.94
N SER A 42 0.21 -18.07 -2.08
CA SER A 42 -0.49 -18.66 -0.94
C SER A 42 0.32 -19.73 -0.22
N ILE A 43 1.12 -20.53 -0.94
CA ILE A 43 2.05 -21.49 -0.33
C ILE A 43 3.14 -20.76 0.48
N ILE A 44 3.73 -19.70 -0.08
CA ILE A 44 4.75 -18.91 0.62
C ILE A 44 4.15 -18.26 1.88
N LEU A 45 3.01 -17.60 1.75
CA LEU A 45 2.32 -16.94 2.87
C LEU A 45 1.86 -17.92 3.94
N ALA A 46 1.39 -19.12 3.55
CA ALA A 46 1.00 -20.17 4.48
C ALA A 46 2.15 -20.60 5.38
N ASN A 47 3.36 -20.74 4.81
CA ASN A 47 4.56 -21.05 5.60
C ASN A 47 4.95 -19.89 6.53
N VAL A 48 4.87 -18.64 6.06
CA VAL A 48 5.24 -17.45 6.86
C VAL A 48 4.26 -17.23 8.01
N LEU A 49 2.97 -17.47 7.79
CA LEU A 49 1.89 -17.22 8.74
C LEU A 49 1.50 -18.48 9.55
N ASP A 50 2.26 -19.57 9.40
CA ASP A 50 2.02 -20.87 10.05
C ASP A 50 0.56 -21.35 9.93
N THR A 51 0.08 -21.42 8.68
CA THR A 51 -1.30 -21.81 8.36
C THR A 51 -1.38 -22.67 7.11
N LYS A 52 -2.61 -23.03 6.68
CA LYS A 52 -2.83 -23.86 5.48
C LYS A 52 -2.94 -23.02 4.21
N PRO A 53 -2.33 -23.44 3.08
CA PRO A 53 -2.46 -22.73 1.80
C PRO A 53 -3.91 -22.46 1.37
N GLU A 54 -4.83 -23.38 1.63
CA GLU A 54 -6.26 -23.22 1.31
C GLU A 54 -6.91 -22.03 2.04
N VAL A 55 -6.51 -21.78 3.30
CA VAL A 55 -7.00 -20.64 4.09
C VAL A 55 -6.49 -19.35 3.48
N ILE A 56 -5.20 -19.32 3.10
CA ILE A 56 -4.60 -18.16 2.44
C ILE A 56 -5.24 -17.92 1.08
N ASN A 57 -5.36 -18.93 0.21
CA ASN A 57 -5.99 -18.79 -1.11
C ASN A 57 -7.41 -18.22 -1.00
N LYS A 58 -8.21 -18.70 -0.04
CA LYS A 58 -9.57 -18.19 0.22
C LYS A 58 -9.58 -16.74 0.78
N SER A 59 -8.52 -16.32 1.45
CA SER A 59 -8.34 -14.94 1.90
C SER A 59 -7.94 -14.05 0.73
N MET A 60 -6.93 -14.46 -0.04
CA MET A 60 -6.39 -13.73 -1.19
C MET A 60 -7.46 -13.47 -2.24
N SER A 61 -8.38 -14.42 -2.50
CA SER A 61 -9.48 -14.25 -3.45
C SER A 61 -10.49 -13.15 -3.08
N ARG A 62 -10.42 -12.63 -1.85
CA ARG A 62 -11.28 -11.54 -1.34
C ARG A 62 -10.53 -10.22 -1.17
N LEU A 63 -9.25 -10.18 -1.54
CA LEU A 63 -8.40 -9.01 -1.43
C LEU A 63 -8.09 -8.45 -2.82
N ASN A 64 -8.00 -7.13 -2.91
CA ASN A 64 -7.49 -6.45 -4.09
C ASN A 64 -6.04 -6.01 -3.80
N TYR A 65 -5.08 -6.62 -4.50
CA TYR A 65 -3.67 -6.24 -4.38
C TYR A 65 -3.36 -5.17 -5.42
N THR A 66 -3.25 -3.92 -4.97
CA THR A 66 -2.88 -2.79 -5.81
C THR A 66 -1.89 -1.88 -5.10
N THR A 67 -1.09 -1.17 -5.88
CA THR A 67 -0.27 -0.04 -5.41
C THR A 67 -0.88 1.32 -5.78
N ASP A 68 -2.02 1.31 -6.46
CA ASP A 68 -2.74 2.54 -6.77
C ASP A 68 -3.32 3.12 -5.48
N ILE A 69 -3.22 4.44 -5.36
CA ILE A 69 -3.74 5.17 -4.22
C ILE A 69 -4.93 5.99 -4.67
N ASP A 70 -6.07 5.74 -4.03
CA ASP A 70 -7.26 6.57 -4.14
C ASP A 70 -7.23 7.64 -3.05
N VAL A 71 -6.87 8.86 -3.46
CA VAL A 71 -6.73 10.02 -2.57
C VAL A 71 -8.08 10.40 -1.94
N GLU A 72 -9.18 10.25 -2.67
CA GLU A 72 -10.53 10.58 -2.18
C GLU A 72 -10.92 9.59 -1.07
N SER A 73 -10.73 8.29 -1.30
CA SER A 73 -10.96 7.26 -0.27
C SER A 73 -10.12 7.48 1.00
N VAL A 74 -8.88 7.99 0.86
CA VAL A 74 -8.03 8.34 2.02
C VAL A 74 -8.58 9.56 2.75
N GLN A 75 -9.03 10.59 2.03
CA GLN A 75 -9.64 11.78 2.64
C GLN A 75 -10.94 11.42 3.38
N GLU A 76 -11.82 10.60 2.79
CA GLU A 76 -13.04 10.14 3.45
C GLU A 76 -12.74 9.42 4.78
N MET A 77 -11.67 8.64 4.82
CA MET A 77 -11.23 7.95 6.03
C MET A 77 -10.71 8.92 7.09
N ILE A 78 -9.92 9.93 6.70
CA ILE A 78 -9.47 10.98 7.61
C ILE A 78 -10.67 11.72 8.20
N ASP A 79 -11.60 12.15 7.35
CA ASP A 79 -12.81 12.90 7.76
C ASP A 79 -13.68 12.05 8.69
N TYR A 80 -13.78 10.75 8.43
CA TYR A 80 -14.47 9.81 9.30
C TYR A 80 -13.80 9.70 10.68
N MET A 81 -12.47 9.65 10.73
CA MET A 81 -11.71 9.60 11.99
C MET A 81 -11.83 10.90 12.80
N VAL A 82 -11.87 12.05 12.14
CA VAL A 82 -12.16 13.35 12.78
C VAL A 82 -13.57 13.36 13.34
N LYS A 83 -14.57 12.92 12.57
CA LYS A 83 -15.96 12.82 13.01
C LYS A 83 -16.13 11.94 14.25
N LEU A 84 -15.33 10.88 14.38
CA LEU A 84 -15.33 9.99 15.54
C LEU A 84 -14.52 10.53 16.74
N GLY A 85 -13.79 11.63 16.56
CA GLY A 85 -12.95 12.22 17.60
C GLY A 85 -11.62 11.49 17.84
N TYR A 86 -11.18 10.63 16.91
CA TYR A 86 -9.86 9.98 17.00
C TYR A 86 -8.72 10.86 16.52
N ILE A 87 -9.02 11.84 15.66
CA ILE A 87 -8.09 12.85 15.17
C ILE A 87 -8.70 14.21 15.51
N GLU A 88 -7.94 15.04 16.23
CA GLU A 88 -8.43 16.35 16.72
C GLU A 88 -8.53 17.39 15.60
N GLU A 89 -7.52 17.46 14.73
CA GLU A 89 -7.45 18.39 13.61
C GLU A 89 -7.39 17.60 12.30
N GLY A 90 -8.30 17.91 11.37
CA GLY A 90 -8.29 17.28 10.05
C GLY A 90 -7.00 17.56 9.29
N LEU A 91 -6.55 16.58 8.50
CA LEU A 91 -5.44 16.73 7.57
C LEU A 91 -5.92 16.55 6.14
N LYS A 92 -5.23 17.16 5.18
CA LYS A 92 -5.46 16.84 3.76
C LYS A 92 -4.69 15.57 3.42
N ALA A 93 -5.33 14.64 2.73
CA ALA A 93 -4.69 13.41 2.26
C ALA A 93 -3.44 13.72 1.41
N GLU A 94 -3.48 14.79 0.60
CA GLU A 94 -2.36 15.22 -0.24
C GLU A 94 -1.11 15.61 0.56
N ASP A 95 -1.26 16.06 1.82
CA ASP A 95 -0.13 16.45 2.66
C ASP A 95 0.67 15.23 3.16
N ILE A 96 0.07 14.04 3.15
CA ILE A 96 0.69 12.80 3.61
C ILE A 96 0.97 11.79 2.48
N LEU A 97 0.39 11.99 1.29
CA LEU A 97 0.51 11.08 0.15
C LEU A 97 1.54 11.58 -0.87
N ASP A 98 2.74 11.02 -0.84
CA ASP A 98 3.78 11.33 -1.83
C ASP A 98 3.65 10.46 -3.10
N THR A 99 2.69 10.81 -3.95
CA THR A 99 2.37 10.06 -5.18
C THR A 99 3.42 10.23 -6.30
N LYS A 100 4.40 11.13 -6.15
CA LYS A 100 5.43 11.39 -7.18
C LYS A 100 6.35 10.20 -7.41
N PHE A 101 6.41 9.25 -6.46
CA PHE A 101 7.19 8.03 -6.57
C PHE A 101 6.43 6.87 -7.25
N LEU A 102 5.11 6.97 -7.41
CA LEU A 102 4.29 5.91 -8.02
C LEU A 102 4.34 5.93 -9.56
N ARG A 103 4.74 7.05 -10.16
CA ARG A 103 4.76 7.26 -11.61
C ARG A 103 6.21 7.44 -12.06
N ASP A 104 6.66 6.59 -12.98
CA ASP A 104 7.98 6.67 -13.63
C ASP A 104 8.07 7.90 -14.56
N GLY A 105 8.08 9.11 -13.99
CA GLY A 105 8.51 10.34 -14.68
C GLY A 105 7.65 10.83 -15.85
N LYS A 106 6.45 10.28 -16.11
CA LYS A 106 5.53 10.88 -17.11
C LYS A 106 4.86 12.13 -16.54
N LYS A 107 5.35 13.30 -16.97
CA LYS A 107 4.67 14.60 -16.84
C LYS A 107 3.29 14.54 -17.51
N ILE A 108 2.34 15.27 -16.92
CA ILE A 108 1.09 15.68 -17.54
C ILE A 108 1.41 16.68 -18.66
#